data_AF-A0A2M8D7L3-F1
#
_entry.id   AF-A0A2M8D7L3-F1
#
_cell.length_a   1.000
_cell.length_b   1.000
_cell.length_c   1.000
_cell.angle_alpha   90.00
_cell.angle_beta   90.00
_cell.angle_gamma   90.00
#
_symmetry.space_group_name_H-M   'P 1'
#
loop_
_entity.id
_entity.type
_entity.pdbx_description
1 polymer ?
#
loop_
_entity_poly.entity_id
_entity_poly.type
_entity_poly.pdbx_seq_one_letter_code
_entity_poly.pdbx_strand_id
1 'polypeptide(L)'
;MKKILFLVSIFYFLFSITSFAAAPQELKNAINQKTQQLQEINNQIKETQKNLESIQGQGQTLQKEIKQTDYNINQLNLNIRSSEITIDKLVLEVNSLQYEITDAENEIVLKREAITRILQEFQKTDGETPLLIFLKNKSLADSVFEMQNLTDLNAGLKTEIDNLRKVKEEMADKLDQSANKKQ
;
A
#
# COMPACT_ATOMS: atom_id res chain seq x y z
N MET A 1 45.55 6.11 22.15
CA MET A 1 45.03 5.39 20.96
C MET A 1 43.72 4.65 21.18
N LYS A 2 43.38 4.20 22.41
CA LYS A 2 42.07 3.56 22.71
C LYS A 2 40.84 4.50 22.63
N LYS A 3 41.01 5.80 22.87
CA LYS A 3 39.90 6.80 22.81
C LYS A 3 39.46 7.18 21.40
N ILE A 4 40.34 7.04 20.40
CA ILE A 4 40.04 7.32 18.98
C ILE A 4 39.31 6.13 18.33
N LEU A 5 39.63 4.91 18.76
CA LEU A 5 38.92 3.70 18.32
C LEU A 5 37.46 3.68 18.80
N PHE A 6 37.19 4.25 19.98
CA PHE A 6 35.83 4.33 20.57
C PHE A 6 34.93 5.37 19.86
N LEU A 7 35.52 6.45 19.33
CA LEU A 7 34.81 7.49 18.58
C LEU A 7 34.40 7.05 17.18
N VAL A 8 35.20 6.20 16.52
CA VAL A 8 34.87 5.62 15.20
C VAL A 8 33.76 4.56 15.33
N SER A 9 33.71 3.83 16.44
CA SER A 9 32.65 2.84 16.70
C SER A 9 31.28 3.48 16.97
N ILE A 10 31.23 4.69 17.50
CA ILE A 10 29.99 5.47 17.69
C ILE A 10 29.49 6.07 16.37
N PHE A 11 30.40 6.41 15.45
CA PHE A 11 30.03 6.92 14.13
C PHE A 11 29.41 5.83 13.23
N TYR A 12 29.86 4.58 13.35
CA TYR A 12 29.23 3.44 12.65
C TYR A 12 27.86 3.05 13.22
N PHE A 13 27.58 3.34 14.49
CA PHE A 13 26.27 3.05 15.09
C PHE A 13 25.20 4.08 14.71
N LEU A 14 25.60 5.29 14.28
CA LEU A 14 24.67 6.35 13.86
C LEU A 14 24.25 6.25 12.38
N PHE A 15 24.88 5.40 11.57
CA PHE A 15 24.59 5.32 10.13
C PHE A 15 23.64 4.17 9.73
N SER A 16 23.14 3.38 10.70
CA SER A 16 22.30 2.19 10.41
C SER A 16 20.79 2.40 10.55
N ILE A 17 20.31 3.64 10.64
CA ILE A 17 18.87 3.92 10.70
C ILE A 17 18.45 4.75 9.48
N THR A 18 18.72 4.25 8.27
CA THR A 18 17.97 4.69 7.10
C THR A 18 16.61 4.01 7.15
N SER A 19 15.65 4.71 7.75
CA SER A 19 14.25 4.32 7.77
C SER A 19 13.73 4.22 6.32
N PHE A 20 13.41 3.00 5.90
CA PHE A 20 12.76 2.67 4.63
C PHE A 20 11.25 2.98 4.77
N ALA A 21 10.89 4.25 4.86
CA ALA A 21 9.48 4.68 4.98
C ALA A 21 9.05 5.71 3.91
N ALA A 22 9.94 6.09 2.99
CA ALA A 22 9.68 7.13 1.98
C ALA A 22 9.02 6.61 0.68
N ALA A 23 9.08 5.31 0.41
CA ALA A 23 8.57 4.74 -0.85
C ALA A 23 7.05 4.91 -1.09
N PRO A 24 6.15 4.82 -0.09
CA PRO A 24 4.70 4.88 -0.34
C PRO A 24 4.19 6.26 -0.76
N GLN A 25 4.75 7.34 -0.19
CA GLN A 25 4.26 8.69 -0.44
C GLN A 25 4.70 9.24 -1.80
N GLU A 26 5.94 8.94 -2.22
CA GLU A 26 6.43 9.30 -3.55
C GLU A 26 5.62 8.61 -4.65
N LEU A 27 5.29 7.33 -4.44
CA LEU A 27 4.49 6.55 -5.37
C LEU A 27 3.07 7.11 -5.51
N LYS A 28 2.44 7.48 -4.39
CA LYS A 28 1.13 8.14 -4.37
C LYS A 28 1.15 9.48 -5.13
N ASN A 29 2.21 10.26 -4.96
CA ASN A 29 2.38 11.52 -5.69
C ASN A 29 2.51 11.27 -7.21
N ALA A 30 3.27 10.26 -7.62
CA ALA A 30 3.42 9.89 -9.03
C ALA A 30 2.09 9.44 -9.66
N ILE A 31 1.28 8.64 -8.96
CA ILE A 31 -0.07 8.22 -9.40
C ILE A 31 -0.98 9.45 -9.59
N ASN A 32 -0.92 10.41 -8.66
CA ASN A 32 -1.70 11.64 -8.77
C ASN A 32 -1.28 12.49 -9.98
N GLN A 33 0.03 12.63 -10.22
CA GLN A 33 0.54 13.34 -11.39
C GLN A 33 0.07 12.70 -12.70
N LYS A 34 0.14 11.36 -12.81
CA LYS A 34 -0.38 10.64 -13.99
C LYS A 34 -1.89 10.83 -14.16
N THR A 35 -2.64 10.87 -13.06
CA THR A 35 -4.08 11.15 -13.09
C THR A 35 -4.40 12.54 -13.62
N GLN A 36 -3.62 13.56 -13.23
CA GLN A 36 -3.77 14.92 -13.76
C GLN A 36 -3.44 14.99 -15.25
N GLN A 37 -2.35 14.32 -15.69
CA GLN A 37 -1.98 14.24 -17.10
C GLN A 37 -3.09 13.59 -17.95
N LEU A 38 -3.72 12.53 -17.45
CA LEU A 38 -4.88 11.90 -18.12
C LEU A 38 -6.07 12.86 -18.24
N GLN A 39 -6.34 13.66 -17.20
CA GLN A 39 -7.43 14.63 -17.25
C GLN A 39 -7.19 15.68 -18.33
N GLU A 40 -5.96 16.18 -18.45
CA GLU A 40 -5.58 17.15 -19.48
C GLU A 40 -5.73 16.56 -20.89
N ILE A 41 -5.20 15.36 -21.13
CA ILE A 41 -5.31 14.68 -22.43
C ILE A 41 -6.77 14.38 -22.79
N ASN A 42 -7.58 13.94 -21.83
CA ASN A 42 -9.01 13.71 -22.06
C ASN A 42 -9.76 14.98 -22.46
N ASN A 43 -9.36 16.13 -21.94
CA ASN A 43 -9.93 17.41 -22.38
C ASN A 43 -9.52 17.73 -23.83
N GLN A 44 -8.25 17.50 -24.19
CA GLN A 44 -7.76 17.68 -25.56
C GLN A 44 -8.46 16.75 -26.55
N ILE A 45 -8.73 15.50 -26.17
CA ILE A 45 -9.50 14.54 -26.97
C ILE A 45 -10.92 15.06 -27.22
N LYS A 46 -11.61 15.54 -26.17
CA LYS A 46 -12.97 16.09 -26.29
C LYS A 46 -13.02 17.32 -27.20
N GLU A 47 -12.05 18.21 -27.07
CA GLU A 47 -11.96 19.40 -27.92
C GLU A 47 -11.72 19.02 -29.39
N THR A 48 -10.80 18.08 -29.63
CA THR A 48 -10.51 17.55 -30.97
C THR A 48 -11.75 16.90 -31.59
N GLN A 49 -12.51 16.13 -30.80
CA GLN A 49 -13.75 15.49 -31.24
C GLN A 49 -14.84 16.52 -31.63
N LYS A 50 -15.01 17.58 -30.83
CA LYS A 50 -15.94 18.67 -31.13
C LYS A 50 -15.58 19.39 -32.44
N ASN A 51 -14.28 19.63 -32.68
CA ASN A 51 -13.81 20.25 -33.91
C ASN A 51 -14.10 19.36 -35.13
N LEU A 52 -13.96 18.04 -34.97
CA LEU A 52 -14.24 17.07 -36.02
C LEU A 52 -15.74 17.03 -36.41
N GLU A 53 -16.63 17.06 -35.42
CA GLU A 53 -18.08 17.13 -35.63
C GLU A 53 -18.49 18.41 -36.38
N SER A 54 -17.90 19.55 -36.00
CA SER A 54 -18.14 20.84 -36.67
C SER A 54 -17.73 20.82 -38.15
N ILE A 55 -16.62 20.16 -38.46
CA ILE A 55 -16.13 20.00 -39.83
C ILE A 55 -17.06 19.08 -40.62
N GLN A 56 -17.53 17.97 -40.04
CA GLN A 56 -18.43 17.03 -40.71
C GLN A 56 -19.73 17.66 -41.22
N GLY A 57 -20.30 18.65 -40.53
CA GLY A 57 -21.56 19.32 -40.92
C GLY A 57 -21.51 20.28 -42.12
N GLN A 58 -20.32 20.61 -42.65
CA GLN A 58 -20.14 21.52 -43.80
C GLN A 58 -20.10 20.74 -45.15
N GLY A 59 -20.40 21.32 -46.32
CA GLY A 59 -20.39 20.59 -47.62
C GLY A 59 -19.04 19.92 -47.99
N GLN A 60 -19.03 18.91 -48.87
CA GLN A 60 -17.85 18.11 -49.24
C GLN A 60 -16.90 18.87 -50.18
N THR A 61 -15.67 19.16 -49.72
CA THR A 61 -14.55 19.65 -50.55
C THR A 61 -13.27 18.89 -50.17
N LEU A 62 -12.32 18.71 -51.10
CA LEU A 62 -11.04 18.02 -50.81
C LEU A 62 -10.26 18.64 -49.64
N GLN A 63 -10.28 19.97 -49.51
CA GLN A 63 -9.62 20.67 -48.40
C GLN A 63 -10.25 20.33 -47.04
N LYS A 64 -11.57 20.10 -47.00
CA LYS A 64 -12.28 19.65 -45.80
C LYS A 64 -11.87 18.21 -45.42
N GLU A 65 -11.79 17.32 -46.40
CA GLU A 65 -11.39 15.91 -46.17
C GLU A 65 -9.97 15.82 -45.62
N ILE A 66 -9.02 16.60 -46.17
CA ILE A 66 -7.65 16.69 -45.64
C ILE A 66 -7.64 17.14 -44.18
N LYS A 67 -8.37 18.23 -43.86
CA LYS A 67 -8.48 18.72 -42.48
C LYS A 67 -9.08 17.66 -41.55
N GLN A 68 -10.13 16.97 -41.99
CA GLN A 68 -10.76 15.92 -41.19
C GLN A 68 -9.80 14.76 -40.91
N THR A 69 -9.00 14.34 -41.90
CA THR A 69 -7.94 13.35 -41.72
C THR A 69 -6.87 13.82 -40.73
N ASP A 70 -6.42 15.08 -40.82
CA ASP A 70 -5.44 15.64 -39.86
C ASP A 70 -5.98 15.65 -38.42
N TYR A 71 -7.25 16.02 -38.22
CA TYR A 71 -7.90 15.97 -36.90
C TYR A 71 -8.03 14.53 -36.37
N ASN A 72 -8.37 13.57 -37.24
CA ASN A 72 -8.42 12.15 -36.86
C ASN A 72 -7.04 11.63 -36.42
N ILE A 73 -5.98 11.99 -37.16
CA ILE A 73 -4.60 11.63 -36.80
C ILE A 73 -4.24 12.22 -35.45
N ASN A 74 -4.56 13.50 -35.21
CA ASN A 74 -4.32 14.14 -33.92
C ASN A 74 -5.09 13.43 -32.79
N GLN A 75 -6.36 13.11 -32.99
CA GLN A 75 -7.17 12.38 -32.01
C GLN A 75 -6.58 11.00 -31.70
N LEU A 76 -6.12 10.27 -32.71
CA LEU A 76 -5.48 8.97 -32.54
C LEU A 76 -4.19 9.10 -31.72
N ASN A 77 -3.35 10.09 -32.03
CA ASN A 77 -2.11 10.34 -31.27
C ASN A 77 -2.40 10.70 -29.80
N LEU A 78 -3.42 11.50 -29.53
CA LEU A 78 -3.85 11.81 -28.16
C LEU A 78 -4.36 10.57 -27.42
N ASN A 79 -5.12 9.70 -28.10
CA ASN A 79 -5.56 8.43 -27.53
C ASN A 79 -4.39 7.50 -27.21
N ILE A 80 -3.40 7.39 -28.11
CA ILE A 80 -2.18 6.61 -27.86
C ILE A 80 -1.46 7.12 -26.60
N ARG A 81 -1.25 8.45 -26.52
CA ARG A 81 -0.61 9.05 -25.35
C ARG A 81 -1.40 8.84 -24.05
N SER A 82 -2.73 8.88 -24.12
CA SER A 82 -3.62 8.56 -22.99
C SER A 82 -3.43 7.11 -22.53
N SER A 83 -3.36 6.17 -23.47
CA SER A 83 -3.12 4.75 -23.18
C SER A 83 -1.74 4.53 -22.54
N GLU A 84 -0.68 5.16 -23.06
CA GLU A 84 0.67 5.07 -22.48
C GLU A 84 0.70 5.56 -21.02
N ILE A 85 0.11 6.73 -20.74
CA ILE A 85 0.05 7.28 -19.38
C ILE A 85 -0.82 6.41 -18.47
N THR A 86 -1.86 5.79 -19.00
CA THR A 86 -2.69 4.83 -18.26
C THR A 86 -1.88 3.60 -17.87
N ILE A 87 -1.07 3.05 -18.78
CA ILE A 87 -0.18 1.92 -18.49
C ILE A 87 0.83 2.30 -17.41
N ASP A 88 1.47 3.46 -17.52
CA ASP A 88 2.40 3.96 -16.50
C ASP A 88 1.72 4.07 -15.13
N LYS A 89 0.49 4.61 -15.09
CA LYS A 89 -0.29 4.72 -13.86
C LYS A 89 -0.58 3.34 -13.26
N LEU A 90 -1.02 2.38 -14.07
CA LEU A 90 -1.30 1.01 -13.63
C LEU A 90 -0.04 0.34 -13.05
N VAL A 91 1.14 0.55 -13.65
CA VAL A 91 2.41 0.06 -13.11
C VAL A 91 2.70 0.64 -11.73
N LEU A 92 2.47 1.95 -11.54
CA LEU A 92 2.63 2.59 -10.23
C LEU A 92 1.62 2.07 -9.20
N GLU A 93 0.37 1.86 -9.59
CA GLU A 93 -0.67 1.29 -8.71
C GLU A 93 -0.34 -0.15 -8.30
N VAL A 94 0.12 -0.99 -9.24
CA VAL A 94 0.63 -2.35 -8.97
C VAL A 94 1.75 -2.31 -7.93
N ASN A 95 2.73 -1.42 -8.11
CA ASN A 95 3.81 -1.27 -7.13
C ASN A 95 3.28 -0.83 -5.76
N SER A 96 2.26 0.04 -5.71
CA SER A 96 1.66 0.52 -4.46
C SER A 96 1.00 -0.61 -3.70
N LEU A 97 0.19 -1.39 -4.41
CA LEU A 97 -0.49 -2.56 -3.85
C LEU A 97 0.52 -3.59 -3.35
N GLN A 98 1.63 -3.80 -4.06
CA GLN A 98 2.69 -4.71 -3.61
C GLN A 98 3.33 -4.24 -2.29
N TYR A 99 3.57 -2.93 -2.12
CA TYR A 99 4.07 -2.37 -0.86
C TYR A 99 3.06 -2.54 0.27
N GLU A 100 1.78 -2.24 0.04
CA GLU A 100 0.71 -2.39 1.03
C GLU A 100 0.56 -3.87 1.47
N ILE A 101 0.66 -4.82 0.54
CA ILE A 101 0.66 -6.25 0.84
C ILE A 101 1.83 -6.63 1.74
N THR A 102 3.05 -6.20 1.40
CA THR A 102 4.25 -6.50 2.19
C THR A 102 4.18 -5.88 3.60
N ASP A 103 3.62 -4.67 3.73
CA ASP A 103 3.42 -4.03 5.02
C ASP A 103 2.41 -4.82 5.88
N ALA A 104 1.27 -5.21 5.30
CA ALA A 104 0.29 -6.06 5.97
C ALA A 104 0.87 -7.43 6.39
N GLU A 105 1.74 -8.03 5.56
CA GLU A 105 2.46 -9.27 5.91
C GLU A 105 3.37 -9.08 7.12
N ASN A 106 4.15 -7.99 7.15
CA ASN A 106 5.02 -7.66 8.27
C ASN A 106 4.23 -7.42 9.56
N GLU A 107 3.11 -6.71 9.49
CA GLU A 107 2.23 -6.51 10.65
C GLU A 107 1.64 -7.82 11.17
N ILE A 108 1.24 -8.73 10.28
CA ILE A 108 0.76 -10.07 10.66
C ILE A 108 1.87 -10.84 11.41
N VAL A 109 3.11 -10.80 10.94
CA VAL A 109 4.24 -11.45 11.61
C VAL A 109 4.45 -10.86 13.01
N LEU A 110 4.51 -9.53 13.12
CA LEU A 110 4.69 -8.85 14.41
C LEU A 110 3.58 -9.18 15.42
N LYS A 111 2.31 -9.18 14.99
CA LYS A 111 1.17 -9.54 15.86
C LYS A 111 1.20 -11.02 16.24
N ARG A 112 1.61 -11.93 15.35
CA ARG A 112 1.81 -13.35 15.68
C ARG A 112 2.89 -13.54 16.73
N GLU A 113 4.03 -12.85 16.61
CA GLU A 113 5.09 -12.89 17.62
C GLU A 113 4.61 -12.38 18.97
N ALA A 114 3.81 -11.30 18.99
CA ALA A 114 3.20 -10.79 20.22
C ALA A 114 2.30 -11.85 20.89
N ILE A 115 1.47 -12.55 20.13
CA ILE A 115 0.66 -13.67 20.64
C ILE A 115 1.56 -14.78 21.20
N THR A 116 2.61 -15.17 20.48
CA THR A 116 3.54 -16.21 20.96
C THR A 116 4.20 -15.81 22.29
N ARG A 117 4.63 -14.56 22.44
CA ARG A 117 5.20 -14.06 23.70
C ARG A 117 4.17 -14.07 24.83
N ILE A 118 2.94 -13.64 24.58
CA ILE A 118 1.85 -13.70 25.57
C ILE A 118 1.60 -15.15 26.04
N LEU A 119 1.54 -16.11 25.11
CA LEU A 119 1.35 -17.52 25.44
C LEU A 119 2.54 -18.12 26.20
N GLN A 120 3.78 -17.71 25.89
CA GLN A 120 4.97 -18.14 26.61
C GLN A 120 5.00 -17.59 28.04
N GLU A 121 4.64 -16.32 28.26
CA GLU A 121 4.51 -15.77 29.60
C GLU A 121 3.40 -16.46 30.39
N PHE A 122 2.30 -16.82 29.73
CA PHE A 122 1.24 -17.62 30.35
C PHE A 122 1.76 -18.99 30.82
N GLN A 123 2.46 -19.75 29.97
CA GLN A 123 3.01 -21.06 30.35
C GLN A 123 4.05 -20.99 31.47
N LYS A 124 4.87 -19.94 31.52
CA LYS A 124 5.81 -19.73 32.63
C LYS A 124 5.10 -19.52 33.97
N THR A 125 3.90 -18.96 33.93
CA THR A 125 3.08 -18.67 35.12
C THR A 125 2.26 -19.90 35.52
N ASP A 126 1.81 -20.72 34.56
CA ASP A 126 1.01 -21.94 34.78
C ASP A 126 1.80 -23.10 35.43
N GLY A 127 3.14 -23.04 35.37
CA GLY A 127 4.04 -23.99 36.05
C GLY A 127 4.27 -23.70 37.54
N GLU A 128 3.76 -22.58 38.07
CA GLU A 128 3.81 -22.27 39.50
C GLU A 128 2.65 -22.96 40.23
N THR A 129 2.93 -23.73 41.28
CA THR A 129 1.89 -24.36 42.12
C THR A 129 0.87 -23.29 42.54
N PRO A 130 -0.46 -23.56 42.55
CA PRO A 130 -1.47 -22.57 42.94
C PRO A 130 -1.20 -21.87 44.29
N LEU A 131 -0.50 -22.57 45.19
CA LEU A 131 -0.03 -22.03 46.48
C LEU A 131 1.06 -20.94 46.33
N LEU A 132 1.94 -21.06 45.33
CA LEU A 132 3.02 -20.12 45.01
C LEU A 132 2.46 -18.85 44.35
N ILE A 133 1.47 -19.01 43.46
CA ILE A 133 0.73 -17.88 42.84
C ILE A 133 -0.03 -17.08 43.91
N PHE A 134 -0.63 -17.77 44.88
CA PHE A 134 -1.29 -17.15 46.04
C PHE A 134 -0.33 -16.33 46.93
N LEU A 135 0.93 -16.77 47.08
CA LEU A 135 1.94 -16.06 47.86
C LEU A 135 2.59 -14.88 47.10
N LYS A 136 2.44 -14.84 45.77
CA LYS A 136 3.06 -13.85 44.88
C LYS A 136 2.11 -12.70 44.52
N ASN A 137 0.80 -12.98 44.40
CA ASN A 137 -0.23 -12.00 44.08
C ASN A 137 -1.04 -11.56 45.32
N LYS A 138 -1.44 -10.28 45.38
CA LYS A 138 -2.09 -9.66 46.55
C LYS A 138 -3.49 -10.26 46.86
N SER A 139 -4.18 -10.82 45.86
CA SER A 139 -5.44 -11.55 46.02
C SER A 139 -5.72 -12.51 44.85
N LEU A 140 -6.62 -13.48 45.06
CA LEU A 140 -7.10 -14.39 44.02
C LEU A 140 -7.82 -13.63 42.88
N ALA A 141 -8.51 -12.53 43.23
CA ALA A 141 -9.23 -11.68 42.28
C ALA A 141 -8.28 -10.97 41.32
N ASP A 142 -7.12 -10.50 41.80
CA ASP A 142 -6.10 -9.86 40.96
C ASP A 142 -5.53 -10.83 39.91
N SER A 143 -5.31 -12.09 40.30
CA SER A 143 -4.79 -13.14 39.40
C SER A 143 -5.81 -13.51 38.31
N VAL A 144 -7.09 -13.61 38.67
CA VAL A 144 -8.18 -13.86 37.71
C VAL A 144 -8.34 -12.67 36.76
N PHE A 145 -8.22 -11.44 37.26
CA PHE A 145 -8.31 -10.23 36.44
C PHE A 145 -7.16 -10.13 35.43
N GLU A 146 -5.94 -10.46 35.83
CA GLU A 146 -4.77 -10.46 34.93
C GLU A 146 -4.87 -11.55 33.85
N MET A 147 -5.39 -12.73 34.20
CA MET A 147 -5.67 -13.81 33.24
C MET A 147 -6.77 -13.42 32.23
N GLN A 148 -7.81 -12.73 32.69
CA GLN A 148 -8.87 -12.23 31.82
C GLN A 148 -8.31 -11.19 30.84
N ASN A 149 -7.53 -10.22 31.32
CA ASN A 149 -6.91 -9.19 30.47
C ASN A 149 -6.00 -9.78 29.38
N LEU A 150 -5.21 -10.80 29.71
CA LEU A 150 -4.36 -11.49 28.73
C LEU A 150 -5.19 -12.29 27.71
N THR A 151 -6.29 -12.89 28.15
CA THR A 151 -7.24 -13.60 27.27
C THR A 151 -7.91 -12.64 26.29
N ASP A 152 -8.35 -11.48 26.78
CA ASP A 152 -8.98 -10.44 25.98
C ASP A 152 -8.00 -9.81 24.98
N LEU A 153 -6.75 -9.57 25.42
CA LEU A 153 -5.67 -9.10 24.54
C LEU A 153 -5.37 -10.10 23.41
N ASN A 154 -5.29 -11.39 23.74
CA ASN A 154 -5.07 -12.44 22.75
C ASN A 154 -6.24 -12.54 21.75
N ALA A 155 -7.48 -12.44 22.22
CA ALA A 155 -8.67 -12.42 21.37
C ALA A 155 -8.68 -11.19 20.44
N GLY A 156 -8.29 -10.01 20.95
CA GLY A 156 -8.13 -8.79 20.16
C GLY A 156 -7.06 -8.93 19.08
N LEU A 157 -5.86 -9.42 19.42
CA LEU A 157 -4.77 -9.65 18.46
C LEU A 157 -5.15 -10.66 17.37
N LYS A 158 -5.88 -11.72 17.74
CA LYS A 158 -6.39 -12.70 16.76
C LYS A 158 -7.37 -12.06 15.78
N THR A 159 -8.30 -11.26 16.28
CA THR A 159 -9.28 -10.54 15.46
C THR A 159 -8.60 -9.59 14.48
N GLU A 160 -7.57 -8.88 14.95
CA GLU A 160 -6.81 -7.94 14.13
C GLU A 160 -5.99 -8.65 13.03
N ILE A 161 -5.41 -9.81 13.32
CA ILE A 161 -4.75 -10.65 12.30
C ILE A 161 -5.75 -11.10 11.22
N ASP A 162 -6.96 -11.48 11.62
CA ASP A 162 -8.00 -11.91 10.66
C ASP A 162 -8.45 -10.73 9.77
N ASN A 163 -8.55 -9.52 10.32
CA ASN A 163 -8.81 -8.31 9.54
C ASN A 163 -7.67 -8.00 8.56
N LEU A 164 -6.41 -8.04 9.01
CA LEU A 164 -5.26 -7.81 8.13
C LEU A 164 -5.17 -8.83 6.99
N ARG A 165 -5.55 -10.10 7.25
CA ARG A 165 -5.63 -11.11 6.18
C ARG A 165 -6.67 -10.76 5.13
N LYS A 166 -7.87 -10.33 5.55
CA LYS A 166 -8.91 -9.89 4.61
C LYS A 166 -8.45 -8.70 3.79
N VAL A 167 -7.85 -7.69 4.43
CA VAL A 167 -7.32 -6.51 3.74
C VAL A 167 -6.23 -6.91 2.73
N LYS A 168 -5.33 -7.82 3.10
CA LYS A 168 -4.32 -8.37 2.20
C LYS A 168 -4.96 -9.12 1.02
N GLU A 169 -5.96 -9.96 1.26
CA GLU A 169 -6.70 -10.68 0.21
C GLU A 169 -7.37 -9.70 -0.76
N GLU A 170 -8.05 -8.68 -0.25
CA GLU A 170 -8.66 -7.62 -1.07
C GLU A 170 -7.61 -6.85 -1.90
N MET A 171 -6.43 -6.58 -1.33
CA MET A 171 -5.32 -5.93 -2.04
C MET A 171 -4.74 -6.84 -3.13
N ALA A 172 -4.63 -8.14 -2.87
CA ALA A 172 -4.18 -9.13 -3.86
C ALA A 172 -5.19 -9.26 -5.01
N ASP A 173 -6.49 -9.28 -4.71
CA ASP A 173 -7.53 -9.28 -5.74
C ASP A 173 -7.47 -8.01 -6.61
N LYS A 174 -7.27 -6.84 -5.99
CA LYS A 174 -7.08 -5.57 -6.72
C LYS A 174 -5.81 -5.58 -7.57
N LEU A 175 -4.74 -6.20 -7.08
CA LEU A 175 -3.49 -6.35 -7.81
C LEU A 175 -3.68 -7.20 -9.07
N ASP A 176 -4.35 -8.34 -8.95
CA ASP A 176 -4.67 -9.23 -10.07
C ASP A 176 -5.55 -8.51 -11.11
N GLN A 177 -6.57 -7.77 -10.65
CA GLN A 177 -7.40 -6.95 -11.54
C GLN A 177 -6.60 -5.87 -12.28
N SER A 178 -5.69 -5.19 -11.59
CA SER A 178 -4.86 -4.13 -12.18
C SER A 178 -3.84 -4.70 -13.17
N ALA A 179 -3.22 -5.83 -12.84
CA ALA A 179 -2.31 -6.55 -13.72
C ALA A 179 -3.00 -7.04 -15.00
N ASN A 180 -4.24 -7.52 -14.90
CA ASN A 180 -5.02 -7.97 -16.07
C ASN A 180 -5.43 -6.81 -16.99
N LYS A 181 -5.64 -5.58 -16.47
CA LYS A 181 -5.92 -4.39 -17.31
C LYS A 181 -4.73 -3.93 -18.16
N LYS A 182 -3.52 -4.43 -17.85
CA LYS A 182 -2.29 -4.12 -18.59
C LYS A 182 -2.10 -5.03 -19.82
N GLN A 183 -2.69 -6.22 -19.82
CA GLN A 183 -2.61 -7.19 -20.93
C GLN A 183 -3.59 -6.84 -22.05
#